data_AF-A0A4R5MD19-F1
#
_entry.id   AF-A0A4R5MD19-F1
#
_cell.length_a   1.000
_cell.length_b   1.000
_cell.length_c   1.000
_cell.angle_alpha   90.00
_cell.angle_beta   90.00
_cell.angle_gamma   90.00
#
_symmetry.space_group_name_H-M   'P 1'
#
loop_
_entity.id
_entity.type
_entity.pdbx_description
1 polymer ?
#
loop_
_entity_poly.entity_id
_entity_poly.type
_entity_poly.pdbx_seq_one_letter_code
_entity_poly.pdbx_strand_id
1 'polypeptide(L)' 'MTPEEQRVEEQTALERERRAFERRQKAFINVTKQFRPHGTGNPSTDDLNELDAADAEWRAADAEIQRIGEEIRTGKRR' A
#
# COMPACT_ATOMS: atom_id res chain seq x y z
N MET A 1 -3.43 9.56 -23.85
CA MET A 1 -2.25 9.60 -22.97
C MET A 1 -1.03 9.37 -23.84
N THR A 2 -0.08 10.28 -23.84
CA THR A 2 1.19 10.12 -24.55
C THR A 2 2.05 9.04 -23.86
N PRO A 3 3.06 8.47 -24.52
CA PRO A 3 3.98 7.53 -23.88
C PRO A 3 4.70 8.12 -22.66
N GLU A 4 4.96 9.43 -22.67
CA GLU A 4 5.57 10.13 -21.53
C GLU A 4 4.61 10.23 -20.34
N GLU A 5 3.35 10.58 -20.60
CA GLU A 5 2.30 10.62 -19.58
C GLU A 5 2.06 9.23 -18.95
N GLN A 6 2.09 8.14 -19.74
CA GLN A 6 1.96 6.77 -19.24
C GLN A 6 3.12 6.40 -18.30
N ARG A 7 4.35 6.78 -18.65
CA ARG A 7 5.53 6.54 -17.80
C ARG A 7 5.47 7.32 -16.49
N VAL A 8 4.97 8.56 -16.53
CA VAL A 8 4.77 9.37 -15.31
C VAL A 8 3.69 8.74 -14.43
N GLU A 9 2.59 8.28 -15.01
CA GLU A 9 1.54 7.55 -14.28
C GLU A 9 2.11 6.28 -13.62
N GLU A 10 2.87 5.47 -14.36
CA GLU A 10 3.50 4.24 -13.85
C GLU A 10 4.44 4.52 -12.66
N GLN A 11 5.33 5.50 -12.79
CA GLN A 11 6.24 5.88 -11.71
C GLN A 11 5.48 6.40 -10.48
N THR A 12 4.43 7.19 -10.71
CA THR A 12 3.61 7.75 -9.63
C THR A 12 2.86 6.64 -8.89
N ALA A 13 2.27 5.70 -9.63
CA ALA A 13 1.55 4.57 -9.05
C ALA A 13 2.48 3.65 -8.24
N LEU A 14 3.69 3.37 -8.75
CA LEU A 14 4.69 2.57 -8.03
C LEU A 14 5.15 3.26 -6.75
N GLU A 15 5.43 4.56 -6.79
CA GLU A 15 5.85 5.32 -5.61
C GLU A 15 4.72 5.42 -4.58
N ARG A 16 3.46 5.53 -5.03
CA ARG A 16 2.28 5.51 -4.16
C ARG A 16 2.10 4.17 -3.48
N GLU A 17 2.20 3.07 -4.22
CA GLU A 17 2.11 1.70 -3.68
C GLU A 17 3.21 1.46 -2.65
N ARG A 18 4.46 1.84 -2.97
CA ARG A 18 5.60 1.73 -2.05
C ARG A 18 5.34 2.46 -0.73
N ARG A 19 4.89 3.72 -0.78
CA ARG A 19 4.61 4.52 0.43
C ARG A 19 3.47 3.92 1.26
N ALA A 20 2.40 3.48 0.61
CA ALA A 20 1.28 2.85 1.28
C ALA A 20 1.69 1.52 1.94
N PHE A 21 2.51 0.72 1.25
CA PHE A 21 3.08 -0.51 1.79
C PHE A 21 3.98 -0.24 3.00
N GLU A 22 4.86 0.75 2.94
CA GLU A 22 5.71 1.16 4.06
C GLU A 22 4.89 1.59 5.29
N ARG A 23 3.83 2.37 5.07
CA ARG A 23 2.90 2.77 6.14
C ARG A 23 2.24 1.54 6.78
N ARG A 24 1.71 0.63 5.96
CA ARG A 24 1.08 -0.63 6.41
C ARG A 24 2.06 -1.49 7.19
N GLN A 25 3.29 -1.65 6.70
CA GLN A 25 4.35 -2.39 7.39
C GLN A 25 4.62 -1.79 8.77
N LYS A 26 4.74 -0.46 8.86
CA LYS A 26 4.97 0.24 10.13
C LYS A 26 3.80 0.05 11.10
N ALA A 27 2.56 0.20 10.64
CA ALA A 27 1.36 -0.02 11.45
C ALA A 27 1.29 -1.45 11.99
N PHE A 28 1.59 -2.44 11.14
CA PHE A 28 1.62 -3.85 11.52
C PHE A 28 2.70 -4.13 12.60
N ILE A 29 3.90 -3.55 12.43
CA ILE A 29 4.97 -3.64 13.43
C ILE A 29 4.54 -2.99 14.76
N ASN A 30 3.83 -1.87 14.72
CA ASN A 30 3.34 -1.20 15.93
C ASN A 30 2.31 -2.04 16.69
N VAL A 31 1.36 -2.67 15.98
CA VAL A 31 0.40 -3.61 16.59
C VAL A 31 1.14 -4.80 17.21
N THR A 32 2.07 -5.40 16.48
CA THR A 32 2.76 -6.63 16.94
C THR A 32 3.65 -6.40 18.17
N LYS A 33 4.27 -5.22 18.29
CA LYS A 33 5.07 -4.84 19.48
C LYS A 33 4.25 -4.81 20.78
N GLN A 34 2.93 -4.70 20.70
CA GLN A 34 2.07 -4.62 21.88
C GLN A 34 1.70 -6.00 22.45
N PHE A 35 2.03 -7.08 21.75
CA PHE A 35 1.86 -8.43 22.28
C PHE A 35 2.94 -8.76 23.32
N ARG A 36 2.63 -9.73 24.19
CA ARG A 36 3.58 -10.26 25.17
C ARG A 36 4.75 -10.97 24.46
N PRO A 37 5.96 -10.93 25.02
CA PRO A 37 6.31 -10.48 26.37
C PRO A 37 6.62 -8.97 26.50
N HIS A 38 6.71 -8.23 25.40
CA HIS A 38 7.20 -6.85 25.42
C HIS A 38 6.11 -5.80 25.65
N GLY A 39 4.87 -6.08 25.25
CA GLY A 39 3.72 -5.20 25.46
C GLY A 39 2.69 -5.75 26.44
N THR A 40 1.56 -5.04 26.54
CA THR A 40 0.43 -5.35 27.45
C THR A 40 -0.33 -6.62 27.06
N GLY A 41 -0.09 -7.16 25.86
CA GLY A 41 -0.84 -8.29 25.30
C GLY A 41 -2.13 -7.88 24.60
N ASN A 42 -2.50 -6.60 24.64
CA ASN A 42 -3.71 -6.08 24.03
C ASN A 42 -3.39 -4.82 23.22
N PRO A 43 -3.32 -4.90 21.88
CA PRO A 43 -3.11 -3.74 21.03
C PRO A 43 -4.15 -2.65 21.27
N SER A 44 -3.73 -1.39 21.20
CA SER A 44 -4.64 -0.25 21.30
C SER A 44 -5.62 -0.21 20.11
N THR A 45 -6.83 0.27 20.37
CA THR A 45 -7.83 0.47 19.30
C THR A 45 -7.33 1.45 18.23
N ASP A 46 -6.55 2.46 18.62
CA ASP A 46 -5.98 3.44 17.69
C ASP A 46 -4.97 2.78 16.74
N ASP A 47 -4.09 1.90 17.24
CA ASP A 47 -3.13 1.18 16.39
C ASP A 47 -3.80 0.16 15.47
N LEU A 48 -4.90 -0.47 15.92
CA LEU A 48 -5.70 -1.35 15.08
C LEU A 48 -6.39 -0.56 13.96
N ASN A 49 -7.00 0.59 14.29
CA ASN A 49 -7.62 1.48 13.31
C ASN A 49 -6.60 2.00 12.29
N GLU A 50 -5.39 2.34 12.72
CA GLU A 50 -4.31 2.76 11.83
C GLU A 50 -3.86 1.62 10.91
N LEU A 51 -3.75 0.39 11.42
CA LEU A 51 -3.45 -0.77 10.59
C LEU A 51 -4.52 -1.01 9.53
N ASP A 52 -5.80 -0.94 9.90
CA ASP A 52 -6.91 -1.09 8.96
C ASP A 52 -6.91 0.01 7.89
N ALA A 53 -6.68 1.27 8.30
CA ALA A 53 -6.59 2.39 7.38
C ALA A 53 -5.40 2.25 6.41
N ALA A 54 -4.25 1.83 6.90
CA ALA A 54 -3.05 1.61 6.07
C ALA A 54 -3.19 0.40 5.14
N ASP A 55 -3.87 -0.68 5.56
CA ASP A 55 -4.18 -1.82 4.70
C ASP A 55 -5.14 -1.40 3.57
N ALA A 56 -6.17 -0.62 3.88
CA ALA A 56 -7.11 -0.10 2.88
C ALA A 56 -6.42 0.82 1.86
N GLU A 57 -5.54 1.71 2.32
CA GLU A 57 -4.76 2.58 1.43
C GLU A 57 -3.85 1.76 0.50
N TRP A 58 -3.14 0.76 1.04
CA TRP A 58 -2.28 -0.10 0.25
C TRP A 58 -3.07 -0.90 -0.80
N ARG A 59 -4.22 -1.49 -0.43
CA ARG A 59 -5.08 -2.20 -1.40
C ARG A 59 -5.55 -1.30 -2.53
N ALA A 60 -5.86 -0.04 -2.24
CA ALA A 60 -6.24 0.91 -3.28
C ALA A 60 -5.08 1.21 -4.24
N ALA A 61 -3.86 1.36 -3.72
CA ALA A 61 -2.67 1.58 -4.53
C ALA A 61 -2.25 0.33 -5.34
N ASP A 62 -2.35 -0.87 -4.76
CA ASP A 62 -2.12 -2.14 -5.48
C ASP A 62 -3.18 -2.38 -6.57
N ALA A 63 -4.44 -1.96 -6.39
CA ALA A 63 -5.42 -2.04 -7.46
C ALA A 63 -5.04 -1.18 -8.69
N GLU A 64 -4.40 -0.03 -8.45
CA GLU A 64 -3.89 0.87 -9.50
C GLU A 64 -2.69 0.25 -10.23
N ILE A 65 -1.65 -0.14 -9.46
CA ILE A 65 -0.86 -1.38 -9.64
C ILE A 65 -1.25 -2.34 -10.78
N GLN A 66 -2.19 -3.21 -10.42
CA GLN A 66 -2.68 -4.32 -11.22
C GLN A 66 -3.38 -3.83 -12.48
N ARG A 67 -4.15 -2.74 -12.42
CA ARG A 67 -4.80 -2.16 -13.62
C ARG A 67 -3.74 -1.76 -14.66
N ILE A 68 -2.71 -1.04 -14.23
CA ILE A 68 -1.60 -0.63 -15.13
C ILE A 68 -0.92 -1.86 -15.72
N GLY A 69 -0.60 -2.86 -14.90
CA GLY A 69 -0.01 -4.12 -15.36
C GLY A 69 -0.88 -4.86 -16.39
N GLU A 70 -2.19 -4.87 -16.20
CA GLU A 70 -3.13 -5.48 -17.14
C GLU A 70 -3.20 -4.73 -18.48
N GLU A 71 -3.19 -3.39 -18.44
CA GLU A 71 -3.15 -2.57 -19.65
C GLU A 71 -1.87 -2.79 -20.46
N ILE A 72 -0.74 -3.02 -19.78
CA ILE A 72 0.53 -3.39 -20.42
C ILE A 72 0.41 -4.77 -21.08
N ARG A 73 -0.04 -5.80 -20.34
CA ARG A 73 -0.17 -7.18 -20.86
C ARG A 73 -1.13 -7.29 -22.05
N THR A 74 -2.19 -6.49 -22.04
CA THR A 74 -3.20 -6.45 -23.11
C THR A 74 -2.81 -5.53 -24.27
N GLY A 75 -1.67 -4.84 -24.19
CA GLY A 75 -1.17 -3.97 -25.25
C GLY A 75 -1.99 -2.68 -25.45
N LYS A 76 -2.76 -2.28 -24.43
CA LYS A 76 -3.54 -1.02 -24.41
C LYS A 76 -2.65 0.21 -24.18
N ARG A 77 -1.41 -0.01 -23.72
CA ARG A 77 -0.35 0.98 -23.60
C ARG A 77 0.69 0.76 -24.71
N ARG A 78 1.06 1.82 -25.43
CA ARG A 78 2.02 1.84 -26.55
C ARG A 78 2.76 3.17 -26.56
#